data_AF-A0A4Y3JLN8-F1
#
_entry.id   AF-A0A4Y3JLN8-F1
#
_cell.length_a   1.000
_cell.length_b   1.000
_cell.length_c   1.000
_cell.angle_alpha   90.00
_cell.angle_beta   90.00
_cell.angle_gamma   90.00
#
_symmetry.space_group_name_H-M   'P 1'
#
loop_
_entity.id
_entity.type
_entity.pdbx_description
1 polymer ?
#
loop_
_entity_poly.entity_id
_entity_poly.type
_entity_poly.pdbx_seq_one_letter_code
_entity_poly.pdbx_strand_id
1 'polypeptide(L)'
;MISNEQGEASIKGLQVGDYVVKEKEAPNWIDFDPLSSNELKFSINENDTEGVILPVYNKKKVTNITATKIWNGGTTPRPSIYFKLFRASTNNWEPVPDAETKRLDNGITSVTWEDIQQYDDSGNEYTFKVQEVDQNGNDYVPSGYQKIENGLVVTNENKEVISVSGQKTWEDNENQDGKRPTTITVNLLADGQPIQHKEVSEKDDWSYRFTNLPKYRDGQEIIYTVTEDNVPEYSTTIDGYNIKNSYTPGKTNLSATKVWDDGNNQDGLRPQSIQVQLYANNQKVGEAIELSEENHWTTTWNGLAEKAKGQAITYRVEELTKVAGYISEVKQTKDGNIIITNTHVPETKEVSGQKTWEDNENQDGKRPTTITVNLLADGQPIQHKEVSEKDDWRYRFTNLPKYKDGQEIIYTVTEDNVPEYSTTIDGYNIKNSYTPGKTNISIPGSHITPWKNFPEKTEREN
;
A
#
# COMPACT_ATOMS: atom_id res chain seq x y z
N MET A 1 -24.50 6.88 49.20
CA MET A 1 -23.17 6.66 49.79
C MET A 1 -22.17 6.70 48.66
N ILE A 2 -20.94 7.15 48.92
CA ILE A 2 -19.85 7.12 47.95
C ILE A 2 -18.83 6.13 48.50
N SER A 3 -18.35 5.21 47.66
CA SER A 3 -17.29 4.29 48.03
C SER A 3 -15.95 5.02 48.18
N ASN A 4 -15.05 4.48 49.00
CA ASN A 4 -13.67 4.93 49.04
C ASN A 4 -12.89 4.45 47.77
N GLU A 5 -11.60 4.77 47.70
CA GLU A 5 -10.72 4.38 46.59
C GLU A 5 -10.58 2.86 46.43
N GLN A 6 -10.91 2.09 47.47
CA GLN A 6 -10.92 0.62 47.46
C GLN A 6 -12.28 0.05 47.02
N GLY A 7 -13.24 0.90 46.63
CA GLY A 7 -14.58 0.48 46.23
C GLY A 7 -15.50 0.12 47.41
N GLU A 8 -15.11 0.42 48.64
CA GLU A 8 -15.87 0.07 49.84
C GLU A 8 -16.73 1.25 50.32
N ALA A 9 -18.00 0.98 50.63
CA ALA A 9 -18.90 1.93 51.28
C ALA A 9 -19.40 1.34 52.61
N SER A 10 -19.33 2.13 53.69
CA SER A 10 -19.78 1.69 55.02
C SER A 10 -20.84 2.62 55.58
N ILE A 11 -21.93 2.04 56.07
CA ILE A 11 -22.99 2.73 56.82
C ILE A 11 -23.07 2.14 58.22
N LYS A 12 -23.10 3.02 59.23
CA LYS A 12 -23.20 2.63 60.64
C LYS A 12 -24.53 3.09 61.21
N GLY A 13 -25.03 2.37 62.22
CA GLY A 13 -26.22 2.76 62.96
C GLY A 13 -27.54 2.58 62.21
N LEU A 14 -27.62 1.60 61.31
CA LEU A 14 -28.90 1.17 60.74
C LEU A 14 -29.79 0.58 61.84
N GLN A 15 -31.08 0.88 61.79
CA GLN A 15 -32.06 0.29 62.71
C GLN A 15 -32.39 -1.15 62.28
N VAL A 16 -33.06 -1.90 63.14
CA VAL A 16 -33.58 -3.23 62.80
C VAL A 16 -34.61 -3.09 61.68
N GLY A 17 -34.46 -3.87 60.61
CA GLY A 17 -35.35 -3.83 59.45
C GLY A 17 -34.72 -4.38 58.18
N ASP A 18 -35.52 -4.37 57.11
CA ASP A 18 -35.13 -4.80 55.77
C ASP A 18 -34.68 -3.62 54.92
N TYR A 19 -33.55 -3.78 54.25
CA TYR A 19 -32.90 -2.75 53.45
C TYR A 19 -32.61 -3.22 52.03
N VAL A 20 -32.53 -2.25 51.13
CA VAL A 20 -32.11 -2.44 49.74
C VAL A 20 -30.98 -1.47 49.43
N VAL A 21 -29.90 -1.98 48.85
CA VAL A 21 -28.85 -1.16 48.26
C VAL A 21 -28.86 -1.36 46.74
N LYS A 22 -28.73 -0.26 46.01
CA LYS A 22 -28.67 -0.22 44.55
C LYS A 22 -27.55 0.72 44.15
N GLU A 23 -26.64 0.22 43.30
CA GLU A 23 -25.62 1.07 42.68
C GLU A 23 -26.32 2.03 41.73
N LYS A 24 -26.01 3.33 41.84
CA LYS A 24 -26.67 4.38 41.06
C LYS A 24 -25.81 4.92 39.94
N GLU A 25 -24.50 4.93 40.16
CA GLU A 25 -23.49 5.49 39.28
C GLU A 25 -22.22 4.68 39.47
N ALA A 26 -21.46 4.51 38.39
CA ALA A 26 -20.15 3.89 38.42
C ALA A 26 -19.14 4.79 37.68
N PRO A 27 -17.83 4.65 37.95
CA PRO A 27 -16.80 5.32 37.16
C PRO A 27 -16.94 5.02 35.66
N ASN A 28 -16.51 5.95 34.81
CA ASN A 28 -16.68 5.85 33.36
C ASN A 28 -16.05 4.60 32.73
N TRP A 29 -15.06 3.98 33.36
CA TRP A 29 -14.35 2.78 32.90
C TRP A 29 -15.03 1.46 33.28
N ILE A 30 -16.08 1.53 34.11
CA ILE A 30 -16.97 0.41 34.43
C ILE A 30 -18.13 0.38 33.43
N ASP A 31 -18.43 -0.81 32.94
CA ASP A 31 -19.64 -1.10 32.16
C ASP A 31 -20.83 -1.24 33.11
N PHE A 32 -21.55 -0.14 33.29
CA PHE A 32 -22.67 -0.01 34.22
C PHE A 32 -23.86 0.67 33.56
N ASP A 33 -25.02 0.01 33.61
CA ASP A 33 -26.31 0.59 33.24
C ASP A 33 -27.17 0.78 34.51
N PRO A 34 -27.49 2.04 34.89
CA PRO A 34 -28.30 2.33 36.07
C PRO A 34 -29.73 1.77 35.98
N LEU A 35 -30.26 1.54 34.78
CA LEU A 35 -31.58 0.95 34.56
C LEU A 35 -31.58 -0.55 34.82
N SER A 36 -30.48 -1.24 34.54
CA SER A 36 -30.30 -2.68 34.78
C SER A 36 -29.60 -3.02 36.10
N SER A 37 -29.24 -2.02 36.91
CA SER A 37 -28.56 -2.20 38.20
C SER A 37 -29.39 -3.06 39.17
N ASN A 38 -28.78 -4.14 39.66
CA ASN A 38 -29.41 -5.10 40.56
C ASN A 38 -29.61 -4.51 41.97
N GLU A 39 -30.76 -4.84 42.57
CA GLU A 39 -31.03 -4.53 43.98
C GLU A 39 -30.48 -5.64 44.88
N LEU A 40 -29.55 -5.29 45.77
CA LEU A 40 -29.08 -6.20 46.82
C LEU A 40 -29.90 -5.96 48.08
N LYS A 41 -30.56 -7.00 48.56
CA LYS A 41 -31.44 -6.95 49.75
C LYS A 41 -30.71 -7.56 50.94
N PHE A 42 -30.84 -6.93 52.10
CA PHE A 42 -30.30 -7.45 53.36
C PHE A 42 -31.18 -7.00 54.53
N SER A 43 -31.08 -7.70 55.66
CA SER A 43 -31.85 -7.40 56.86
C SER A 43 -30.89 -7.23 58.04
N ILE A 44 -31.24 -6.34 58.97
CA ILE A 44 -30.57 -6.16 60.25
C ILE A 44 -31.52 -6.59 61.36
N ASN A 45 -31.09 -7.51 62.22
CA ASN A 45 -31.85 -8.05 63.34
C ASN A 45 -31.36 -7.48 64.69
N GLU A 46 -32.19 -7.57 65.73
CA GLU A 46 -31.89 -7.05 67.08
C GLU A 46 -30.60 -7.64 67.70
N ASN A 47 -30.18 -8.83 67.26
CA ASN A 47 -29.02 -9.54 67.79
C ASN A 47 -27.77 -9.41 66.90
N ASP A 48 -27.84 -8.69 65.78
CA ASP A 48 -26.70 -8.55 64.86
C ASP A 48 -25.64 -7.64 65.49
N THR A 49 -24.50 -8.21 65.87
CA THR A 49 -23.37 -7.49 66.48
C THR A 49 -22.31 -7.06 65.47
N GLU A 50 -22.43 -7.50 64.21
CA GLU A 50 -21.53 -7.23 63.10
C GLU A 50 -22.32 -6.71 61.88
N GLY A 51 -21.65 -5.98 60.97
CA GLY A 51 -22.28 -5.47 59.75
C GLY A 51 -22.41 -6.53 58.65
N VAL A 52 -23.33 -6.31 57.71
CA VAL A 52 -23.48 -7.16 56.52
C VAL A 52 -22.56 -6.69 55.40
N ILE A 53 -21.73 -7.59 54.86
CA ILE A 53 -20.88 -7.32 53.69
C ILE A 53 -21.62 -7.78 52.43
N LEU A 54 -21.81 -6.85 51.49
CA LEU A 54 -22.48 -7.11 50.21
C LEU A 54 -21.52 -6.82 49.05
N PRO A 55 -21.04 -7.84 48.32
CA PRO A 55 -20.21 -7.62 47.15
C PRO A 55 -21.05 -7.10 45.97
N VAL A 56 -20.53 -6.10 45.27
CA VAL A 56 -21.07 -5.62 43.99
C VAL A 56 -20.06 -5.97 42.90
N TYR A 57 -20.51 -6.69 41.87
CA TYR A 57 -19.65 -7.14 40.78
C TYR A 57 -19.95 -6.34 39.52
N ASN A 58 -18.92 -5.66 39.02
CA ASN A 58 -19.00 -4.85 37.82
C ASN A 58 -18.02 -5.37 36.75
N LYS A 59 -18.39 -5.19 35.49
CA LYS A 59 -17.50 -5.47 34.35
C LYS A 59 -16.78 -4.20 33.95
N LYS A 60 -15.57 -4.32 33.42
CA LYS A 60 -14.87 -3.19 32.80
C LYS A 60 -15.33 -3.03 31.36
N LYS A 61 -15.26 -1.81 30.84
CA LYS A 61 -15.52 -1.55 29.43
C LYS A 61 -14.47 -2.19 28.53
N VAL A 62 -14.95 -2.74 27.42
CA VAL A 62 -14.16 -3.43 26.40
C VAL A 62 -14.44 -2.88 25.00
N THR A 63 -13.47 -3.02 24.10
CA THR A 63 -13.54 -2.58 22.69
C THR A 63 -12.96 -3.65 21.77
N ASN A 64 -13.31 -3.59 20.49
CA ASN A 64 -12.61 -4.34 19.46
C ASN A 64 -11.47 -3.48 18.90
N ILE A 65 -10.30 -4.09 18.68
CA ILE A 65 -9.13 -3.44 18.10
C ILE A 65 -8.81 -4.12 16.77
N THR A 66 -8.76 -3.36 15.69
CA THR A 66 -8.42 -3.87 14.36
C THR A 66 -7.05 -3.35 13.94
N ALA A 67 -6.15 -4.26 13.56
CA ALA A 67 -4.86 -3.90 12.96
C ALA A 67 -4.85 -4.22 11.47
N THR A 68 -4.10 -3.39 10.72
CA THR A 68 -3.98 -3.47 9.26
C THR A 68 -2.55 -3.85 8.85
N LYS A 69 -2.45 -4.71 7.84
CA LYS A 69 -1.22 -5.03 7.12
C LYS A 69 -1.23 -4.45 5.72
N ILE A 70 -0.18 -3.71 5.38
CA ILE A 70 0.09 -3.18 4.04
C ILE A 70 1.34 -3.87 3.48
N TRP A 71 1.30 -4.25 2.21
CA TRP A 71 2.44 -4.79 1.47
C TRP A 71 2.77 -3.90 0.28
N ASN A 72 3.95 -3.30 0.29
CA ASN A 72 4.48 -2.46 -0.78
C ASN A 72 5.47 -3.28 -1.63
N GLY A 73 4.95 -3.87 -2.70
CA GLY A 73 5.70 -4.64 -3.70
C GLY A 73 6.20 -6.01 -3.25
N GLY A 74 6.81 -6.79 -4.16
CA GLY A 74 7.24 -8.19 -3.99
C GLY A 74 6.27 -9.23 -4.58
N THR A 75 6.64 -10.52 -4.53
CA THR A 75 5.86 -11.61 -5.14
C THR A 75 4.61 -12.00 -4.37
N THR A 76 3.62 -12.53 -5.10
CA THR A 76 2.51 -13.31 -4.55
C THR A 76 2.77 -14.81 -4.79
N PRO A 77 2.50 -15.71 -3.82
CA PRO A 77 1.90 -15.43 -2.51
C PRO A 77 2.88 -14.79 -1.52
N ARG A 78 2.35 -13.90 -0.67
CA ARG A 78 3.06 -13.26 0.44
C ARG A 78 3.35 -14.26 1.56
N PRO A 79 4.47 -14.11 2.30
CA PRO A 79 4.76 -14.95 3.44
C PRO A 79 3.78 -14.68 4.58
N SER A 80 3.49 -15.71 5.37
CA SER A 80 2.67 -15.57 6.57
C SER A 80 3.43 -14.80 7.64
N ILE A 81 2.75 -13.83 8.27
CA ILE A 81 3.25 -13.05 9.39
C ILE A 81 2.28 -13.15 10.56
N TYR A 82 2.69 -12.67 11.72
CA TYR A 82 1.82 -12.62 12.90
C TYR A 82 1.79 -11.21 13.46
N PHE A 83 0.65 -10.83 14.03
CA PHE A 83 0.49 -9.59 14.76
C PHE A 83 0.31 -9.86 16.24
N LYS A 84 1.02 -9.06 17.05
CA LYS A 84 0.89 -9.03 18.50
C LYS A 84 0.44 -7.64 18.93
N LEU A 85 -0.61 -7.60 19.75
CA LEU A 85 -1.22 -6.37 20.22
C LEU A 85 -0.55 -5.86 21.50
N PHE A 86 -0.29 -4.56 21.54
CA PHE A 86 0.28 -3.85 22.67
C PHE A 86 -0.65 -2.71 23.09
N ARG A 87 -0.63 -2.39 24.38
CA ARG A 87 -1.38 -1.28 24.97
C ARG A 87 -0.49 -0.41 25.85
N ALA A 88 -0.90 0.83 26.09
CA ALA A 88 -0.25 1.74 27.03
C ALA A 88 -1.22 2.82 27.52
N SER A 89 -1.38 2.98 28.84
CA SER A 89 -2.13 4.10 29.45
C SER A 89 -1.24 5.31 29.77
N THR A 90 0.08 5.08 29.77
CA THR A 90 1.15 6.08 29.77
C THR A 90 2.15 5.70 28.67
N ASN A 91 3.30 6.37 28.52
CA ASN A 91 4.28 6.03 27.47
C ASN A 91 5.01 4.68 27.67
N ASN A 92 4.59 3.83 28.61
CA ASN A 92 5.15 2.50 28.84
C ASN A 92 4.27 1.42 28.18
N TRP A 93 4.76 0.86 27.06
CA TRP A 93 4.03 -0.14 26.28
C TRP A 93 4.20 -1.55 26.85
N GLU A 94 3.09 -2.27 26.96
CA GLU A 94 3.06 -3.68 27.36
C GLU A 94 2.23 -4.52 26.36
N PRO A 95 2.50 -5.82 26.21
CA PRO A 95 1.59 -6.72 25.49
C PRO A 95 0.22 -6.71 26.16
N VAL A 96 -0.86 -6.74 25.36
CA VAL A 96 -2.20 -6.91 25.92
C VAL A 96 -2.29 -8.31 26.56
N PRO A 97 -2.62 -8.43 27.85
CA PRO A 97 -2.76 -9.73 28.51
C PRO A 97 -3.82 -10.57 27.80
N ASP A 98 -3.53 -11.87 27.67
CA ASP A 98 -4.42 -12.88 27.08
C ASP A 98 -4.85 -12.65 25.62
N ALA A 99 -4.42 -11.55 24.98
CA ALA A 99 -4.66 -11.31 23.58
C ALA A 99 -3.86 -12.31 22.73
N GLU A 100 -4.57 -13.08 21.90
CA GLU A 100 -3.93 -14.05 21.02
C GLU A 100 -3.05 -13.37 19.96
N THR A 101 -1.94 -14.00 19.61
CA THR A 101 -1.18 -13.60 18.43
C THR A 101 -1.97 -13.98 17.18
N LYS A 102 -2.30 -13.00 16.32
CA LYS A 102 -3.11 -13.22 15.12
C LYS A 102 -2.23 -13.55 13.92
N ARG A 103 -2.50 -14.66 13.23
CA ARG A 103 -1.81 -15.05 11.99
C ARG A 103 -2.44 -14.34 10.79
N LEU A 104 -1.59 -13.80 9.91
CA LEU A 104 -1.98 -13.23 8.62
C LEU A 104 -1.33 -14.05 7.51
N ASP A 105 -2.14 -14.83 6.81
CA ASP A 105 -1.74 -15.55 5.60
C ASP A 105 -1.86 -14.67 4.34
N ASN A 106 -1.34 -15.14 3.21
CA ASN A 106 -1.41 -14.42 1.94
C ASN A 106 -2.84 -13.93 1.62
N GLY A 107 -2.99 -12.63 1.40
CA GLY A 107 -4.26 -11.98 1.09
C GLY A 107 -5.04 -11.49 2.32
N ILE A 108 -4.65 -11.87 3.54
CA ILE A 108 -5.21 -11.32 4.78
C ILE A 108 -4.47 -10.03 5.12
N THR A 109 -5.20 -8.92 5.22
CA THR A 109 -4.64 -7.59 5.49
C THR A 109 -5.22 -6.91 6.70
N SER A 110 -6.14 -7.55 7.41
CA SER A 110 -6.65 -7.02 8.66
C SER A 110 -7.00 -8.13 9.62
N VAL A 111 -6.78 -7.91 10.91
CA VAL A 111 -7.19 -8.81 11.99
C VAL A 111 -7.78 -8.00 13.13
N THR A 112 -8.76 -8.57 13.81
CA THR A 112 -9.46 -7.92 14.93
C THR A 112 -9.30 -8.75 16.20
N TRP A 113 -8.95 -8.08 17.29
CA TRP A 113 -9.10 -8.60 18.65
C TRP A 113 -10.41 -8.07 19.23
N GLU A 114 -11.19 -8.96 19.81
CA GLU A 114 -12.48 -8.62 20.41
C GLU A 114 -12.35 -8.49 21.93
N ASP A 115 -13.26 -7.75 22.55
CA ASP A 115 -13.39 -7.62 24.00
C ASP A 115 -12.11 -7.19 24.74
N ILE A 116 -11.32 -6.29 24.14
CA ILE A 116 -10.11 -5.73 24.72
C ILE A 116 -10.44 -4.62 25.72
N GLN A 117 -9.93 -4.75 26.94
CA GLN A 117 -10.12 -3.75 28.01
C GLN A 117 -9.64 -2.35 27.58
N GLN A 118 -10.52 -1.35 27.73
CA GLN A 118 -10.27 0.03 27.26
C GLN A 118 -9.48 0.90 28.25
N TYR A 119 -9.59 0.62 29.55
CA TYR A 119 -9.03 1.47 30.61
C TYR A 119 -8.18 0.66 31.59
N ASP A 120 -7.15 1.28 32.18
CA ASP A 120 -6.41 0.68 33.29
C ASP A 120 -7.20 0.72 34.62
N ASP A 121 -6.63 0.14 35.68
CA ASP A 121 -7.27 0.09 37.01
C ASP A 121 -7.45 1.47 37.66
N SER A 122 -6.76 2.48 37.15
CA SER A 122 -6.88 3.88 37.60
C SER A 122 -7.86 4.70 36.75
N GLY A 123 -8.47 4.08 35.73
CA GLY A 123 -9.41 4.72 34.82
C GLY A 123 -8.77 5.52 33.68
N ASN A 124 -7.46 5.36 33.44
CA ASN A 124 -6.81 5.97 32.28
C ASN A 124 -7.06 5.11 31.03
N GLU A 125 -7.34 5.75 29.91
CA GLU A 125 -7.59 5.06 28.64
C GLU A 125 -6.30 4.46 28.06
N TYR A 126 -6.39 3.24 27.54
CA TYR A 126 -5.31 2.61 26.81
C TYR A 126 -5.23 3.12 25.37
N THR A 127 -4.03 3.46 24.94
CA THR A 127 -3.67 3.54 23.52
C THR A 127 -3.16 2.19 23.04
N PHE A 128 -3.38 1.87 21.76
CA PHE A 128 -3.02 0.56 21.18
C PHE A 128 -2.05 0.70 20.02
N LYS A 129 -1.19 -0.30 19.87
CA LYS A 129 -0.35 -0.50 18.68
C LYS A 129 -0.16 -1.97 18.41
N VAL A 130 0.27 -2.30 17.20
CA VAL A 130 0.56 -3.65 16.78
C VAL A 130 2.05 -3.79 16.42
N GLN A 131 2.61 -4.96 16.66
CA GLN A 131 3.93 -5.33 16.14
C GLN A 131 3.83 -6.58 15.28
N GLU A 132 4.61 -6.60 14.19
CA GLU A 132 4.79 -7.78 13.36
C GLU A 132 5.84 -8.72 13.97
N VAL A 133 5.42 -9.95 14.21
CA VAL A 133 6.17 -10.96 14.93
C VAL A 133 6.14 -12.30 14.19
N ASP A 134 7.00 -13.22 14.61
CA ASP A 134 6.93 -14.63 14.22
C ASP A 134 5.82 -15.37 15.00
N GLN A 135 5.65 -16.67 14.71
CA GLN A 135 4.66 -17.51 15.41
C GLN A 135 4.90 -17.63 16.93
N ASN A 136 6.10 -17.32 17.41
CA ASN A 136 6.48 -17.37 18.83
C ASN A 136 6.36 -15.99 19.50
N GLY A 137 6.00 -14.94 18.74
CA GLY A 137 5.88 -13.59 19.25
C GLY A 137 7.20 -12.80 19.32
N ASN A 138 8.26 -13.26 18.64
CA ASN A 138 9.52 -12.52 18.51
C ASN A 138 9.48 -11.55 17.34
N ASP A 139 10.26 -10.48 17.40
CA ASP A 139 10.42 -9.52 16.29
C ASP A 139 10.77 -10.25 14.99
N TYR A 140 9.99 -9.98 13.94
CA TYR A 140 10.14 -10.65 12.66
C TYR A 140 9.92 -9.69 11.49
N VAL A 141 10.70 -9.90 10.43
CA VAL A 141 10.51 -9.31 9.12
C VAL A 141 10.78 -10.40 8.08
N PRO A 142 9.86 -10.63 7.13
CA PRO A 142 10.09 -11.58 6.06
C PRO A 142 11.32 -11.24 5.20
N SER A 143 11.99 -12.27 4.70
CA SER A 143 13.18 -12.10 3.85
C SER A 143 12.85 -11.26 2.62
N GLY A 144 13.73 -10.31 2.29
CA GLY A 144 13.52 -9.39 1.18
C GLY A 144 12.56 -8.23 1.49
N TYR A 145 12.15 -8.03 2.74
CA TYR A 145 11.33 -6.89 3.15
C TYR A 145 11.98 -6.06 4.25
N GLN A 146 11.54 -4.82 4.35
CA GLN A 146 11.70 -3.93 5.49
C GLN A 146 10.32 -3.62 6.07
N LYS A 147 10.15 -3.71 7.39
CA LYS A 147 8.87 -3.37 8.03
C LYS A 147 8.87 -1.94 8.61
N ILE A 148 7.68 -1.35 8.65
CA ILE A 148 7.37 -0.06 9.26
C ILE A 148 6.11 -0.26 10.11
N GLU A 149 6.18 0.02 11.41
CA GLU A 149 5.07 -0.12 12.35
C GLU A 149 4.61 1.28 12.80
N ASN A 150 3.34 1.62 12.60
CA ASN A 150 2.76 2.89 12.98
C ASN A 150 1.37 2.69 13.59
N GLY A 151 1.27 2.73 14.92
CA GLY A 151 0.03 2.46 15.65
C GLY A 151 -0.48 1.06 15.34
N LEU A 152 -1.70 0.98 14.78
CA LEU A 152 -2.35 -0.28 14.38
C LEU A 152 -2.09 -0.68 12.92
N VAL A 153 -1.15 -0.03 12.23
CA VAL A 153 -0.78 -0.34 10.85
C VAL A 153 0.66 -0.84 10.76
N VAL A 154 0.87 -1.95 10.06
CA VAL A 154 2.22 -2.43 9.69
C VAL A 154 2.36 -2.47 8.18
N THR A 155 3.41 -1.86 7.65
CA THR A 155 3.76 -1.88 6.23
C THR A 155 5.04 -2.68 5.99
N ASN A 156 5.03 -3.65 5.09
CA ASN A 156 6.26 -4.29 4.58
C ASN A 156 6.60 -3.76 3.19
N GLU A 157 7.80 -3.23 3.03
CA GLU A 157 8.34 -2.73 1.77
C GLU A 157 9.36 -3.72 1.21
N ASN A 158 9.19 -4.18 -0.03
CA ASN A 158 10.13 -5.10 -0.67
C ASN A 158 11.47 -4.39 -0.96
N LYS A 159 12.58 -5.07 -0.64
CA LYS A 159 13.97 -4.65 -0.82
C LYS A 159 14.80 -5.73 -1.53
N GLU A 160 14.16 -6.63 -2.28
CA GLU A 160 14.89 -7.60 -3.09
C GLU A 160 15.73 -6.87 -4.14
N VAL A 161 16.97 -7.32 -4.29
CA VAL A 161 17.90 -6.81 -5.29
C VAL A 161 18.44 -7.92 -6.16
N ILE A 162 18.76 -7.58 -7.40
CA ILE A 162 19.37 -8.47 -8.38
C ILE A 162 20.71 -7.90 -8.87
N SER A 163 21.38 -8.69 -9.71
CA SER A 163 22.55 -8.22 -10.47
C SER A 163 22.38 -8.61 -11.93
N VAL A 164 22.76 -7.70 -12.83
CA VAL A 164 22.83 -7.92 -14.27
C VAL A 164 24.30 -8.04 -14.67
N SER A 165 24.62 -9.05 -15.46
CA SER A 165 25.99 -9.26 -15.98
C SER A 165 25.94 -9.69 -17.44
N GLY A 166 26.93 -9.27 -18.20
CA GLY A 166 27.07 -9.60 -19.61
C GLY A 166 28.52 -9.64 -20.05
N GLN A 167 28.72 -10.17 -21.24
CA GLN A 167 30.01 -10.21 -21.92
C GLN A 167 29.96 -9.43 -23.24
N LYS A 168 31.08 -8.83 -23.58
CA LYS A 168 31.32 -8.19 -24.87
C LYS A 168 32.15 -9.13 -25.75
N THR A 169 31.67 -9.36 -26.98
CA THR A 169 32.38 -10.12 -28.01
C THR A 169 32.65 -9.25 -29.24
N TRP A 170 33.78 -9.49 -29.90
CA TRP A 170 34.21 -8.81 -31.11
C TRP A 170 34.28 -9.79 -32.28
N GLU A 171 33.66 -9.44 -33.40
CA GLU A 171 33.75 -10.14 -34.69
C GLU A 171 34.45 -9.22 -35.69
N ASP A 172 35.78 -9.17 -35.58
CA ASP A 172 36.65 -8.24 -36.29
C ASP A 172 38.00 -8.89 -36.71
N ASN A 173 38.00 -10.22 -36.85
CA ASN A 173 39.17 -11.03 -37.20
C ASN A 173 40.38 -10.77 -36.30
N GLU A 174 40.20 -10.89 -34.98
CA GLU A 174 41.26 -10.61 -33.99
C GLU A 174 41.82 -9.18 -34.14
N ASN A 175 40.93 -8.21 -34.38
CA ASN A 175 41.28 -6.82 -34.62
C ASN A 175 42.32 -6.63 -35.75
N GLN A 176 42.19 -7.39 -36.85
CA GLN A 176 43.12 -7.36 -37.99
C GLN A 176 43.43 -5.95 -38.49
N ASP A 177 42.41 -5.08 -38.52
CA ASP A 177 42.49 -3.73 -39.08
C ASP A 177 42.85 -2.66 -38.02
N GLY A 178 43.04 -3.07 -36.76
CA GLY A 178 43.41 -2.16 -35.66
C GLY A 178 42.34 -1.13 -35.31
N LYS A 179 41.08 -1.42 -35.60
CA LYS A 179 39.94 -0.49 -35.44
C LYS A 179 39.16 -0.67 -34.15
N ARG A 180 39.38 -1.76 -33.42
CA ARG A 180 38.72 -2.01 -32.14
C ARG A 180 39.08 -0.88 -31.15
N PRO A 181 38.08 -0.22 -30.53
CA PRO A 181 38.35 0.76 -29.50
C PRO A 181 38.94 0.10 -28.25
N THR A 182 39.63 0.88 -27.43
CA THR A 182 40.21 0.39 -26.16
C THR A 182 39.15 0.17 -25.08
N THR A 183 38.04 0.89 -25.17
CA THR A 183 36.91 0.84 -24.24
C THR A 183 35.59 0.97 -25.00
N ILE A 184 34.53 0.46 -24.40
CA ILE A 184 33.14 0.75 -24.76
C ILE A 184 32.40 1.23 -23.52
N THR A 185 31.28 1.90 -23.71
CA THR A 185 30.35 2.22 -22.61
C THR A 185 29.11 1.35 -22.77
N VAL A 186 28.79 0.59 -21.73
CA VAL A 186 27.54 -0.17 -21.63
C VAL A 186 26.59 0.57 -20.69
N ASN A 187 25.39 0.86 -21.17
CA ASN A 187 24.34 1.51 -20.39
C ASN A 187 23.34 0.47 -19.89
N LEU A 188 22.97 0.55 -18.62
CA LEU A 188 21.89 -0.23 -18.02
C LEU A 188 20.62 0.61 -17.99
N LEU A 189 19.54 0.06 -18.52
CA LEU A 189 18.23 0.66 -18.53
C LEU A 189 17.31 -0.12 -17.58
N ALA A 190 16.43 0.59 -16.87
CA ALA A 190 15.37 0.05 -16.04
C ALA A 190 14.03 0.57 -16.58
N ASP A 191 13.17 -0.33 -17.06
CA ASP A 191 11.92 0.01 -17.76
C ASP A 191 12.18 1.00 -18.92
N GLY A 192 13.30 0.77 -19.63
CA GLY A 192 13.79 1.61 -20.72
C GLY A 192 14.39 2.96 -20.31
N GLN A 193 14.38 3.35 -19.03
CA GLN A 193 15.08 4.55 -18.55
C GLN A 193 16.56 4.24 -18.24
N PRO A 194 17.54 5.00 -18.76
CA PRO A 194 18.94 4.85 -18.37
C PRO A 194 19.15 5.14 -16.88
N ILE A 195 19.76 4.20 -16.15
CA ILE A 195 19.98 4.35 -14.70
C ILE A 195 21.45 4.27 -14.28
N GLN A 196 22.27 3.52 -15.02
CA GLN A 196 23.69 3.32 -14.74
C GLN A 196 24.43 3.11 -16.06
N HIS A 197 25.74 3.33 -16.06
CA HIS A 197 26.62 2.96 -17.16
C HIS A 197 27.92 2.39 -16.61
N LYS A 198 28.66 1.66 -17.46
CA LYS A 198 29.98 1.13 -17.13
C LYS A 198 30.87 1.16 -18.36
N GLU A 199 32.08 1.69 -18.20
CA GLU A 199 33.14 1.51 -19.20
C GLU A 199 33.70 0.09 -19.08
N VAL A 200 33.84 -0.59 -20.23
CA VAL A 200 34.29 -1.98 -20.33
C VAL A 200 35.48 -2.04 -21.28
N SER A 201 36.52 -2.75 -20.88
CA SER A 201 37.78 -2.85 -21.62
C SER A 201 38.32 -4.28 -21.65
N GLU A 202 39.42 -4.47 -22.37
CA GLU A 202 40.18 -5.72 -22.34
C GLU A 202 40.70 -6.08 -20.93
N LYS A 203 40.97 -5.09 -20.06
CA LYS A 203 41.41 -5.34 -18.68
C LYS A 203 40.34 -6.01 -17.82
N ASP A 204 39.07 -5.88 -18.22
CA ASP A 204 37.92 -6.47 -17.55
C ASP A 204 37.55 -7.82 -18.20
N ASP A 205 38.43 -8.38 -19.04
CA ASP A 205 38.14 -9.51 -19.93
C ASP A 205 36.86 -9.28 -20.74
N TRP A 206 36.62 -8.03 -21.15
CA TRP A 206 35.40 -7.61 -21.84
C TRP A 206 34.10 -8.01 -21.13
N SER A 207 34.13 -8.09 -19.80
CA SER A 207 32.99 -8.48 -18.97
C SER A 207 32.50 -7.32 -18.09
N TYR A 208 31.21 -7.33 -17.77
CA TYR A 208 30.63 -6.30 -16.93
C TYR A 208 29.53 -6.82 -16.01
N ARG A 209 29.30 -6.09 -14.91
CA ARG A 209 28.32 -6.43 -13.89
C ARG A 209 27.81 -5.18 -13.21
N PHE A 210 26.48 -5.10 -13.05
CA PHE A 210 25.75 -4.14 -12.25
C PHE A 210 25.13 -4.88 -11.07
N THR A 211 25.22 -4.33 -9.86
CA THR A 211 24.78 -4.99 -8.61
C THR A 211 23.88 -4.09 -7.79
N ASN A 212 23.15 -4.68 -6.83
CA ASN A 212 22.23 -3.94 -5.95
C ASN A 212 21.12 -3.22 -6.72
N LEU A 213 20.65 -3.84 -7.79
CA LEU A 213 19.56 -3.33 -8.61
C LEU A 213 18.24 -3.72 -7.98
N PRO A 214 17.32 -2.80 -7.65
CA PRO A 214 16.01 -3.15 -7.13
C PRO A 214 15.32 -4.15 -8.05
N LYS A 215 14.70 -5.20 -7.50
CA LYS A 215 13.94 -6.15 -8.33
C LYS A 215 12.58 -5.59 -8.75
N TYR A 216 11.98 -4.75 -7.90
CA TYR A 216 10.63 -4.22 -8.11
C TYR A 216 10.59 -2.69 -7.96
N ARG A 217 9.65 -2.06 -8.66
CA ARG A 217 9.24 -0.66 -8.50
C ARG A 217 7.71 -0.61 -8.40
N ASP A 218 7.19 0.01 -7.35
CA ASP A 218 5.74 0.10 -7.08
C ASP A 218 5.01 -1.25 -7.14
N GLY A 219 5.73 -2.32 -6.81
CA GLY A 219 5.23 -3.69 -6.78
C GLY A 219 5.20 -4.45 -8.11
N GLN A 220 5.65 -3.85 -9.21
CA GLN A 220 5.90 -4.55 -10.47
C GLN A 220 7.39 -4.84 -10.64
N GLU A 221 7.74 -5.95 -11.31
CA GLU A 221 9.13 -6.33 -11.58
C GLU A 221 9.73 -5.37 -12.61
N ILE A 222 10.94 -4.90 -12.35
CA ILE A 222 11.64 -3.96 -13.25
C ILE A 222 12.25 -4.74 -14.40
N ILE A 223 12.02 -4.28 -15.62
CA ILE A 223 12.64 -4.87 -16.81
C ILE A 223 13.99 -4.20 -17.03
N TYR A 224 15.05 -4.98 -16.86
CA TYR A 224 16.40 -4.53 -17.14
C TYR A 224 16.84 -4.90 -18.55
N THR A 225 17.39 -3.93 -19.27
CA THR A 225 18.01 -4.12 -20.58
C THR A 225 19.33 -3.37 -20.64
N VAL A 226 20.16 -3.68 -21.64
CA VAL A 226 21.42 -3.00 -21.87
C VAL A 226 21.45 -2.38 -23.26
N THR A 227 22.15 -1.26 -23.39
CA THR A 227 22.51 -0.67 -24.68
C THR A 227 24.00 -0.35 -24.69
N GLU A 228 24.57 -0.17 -25.88
CA GLU A 228 25.94 0.30 -26.06
C GLU A 228 25.91 1.69 -26.67
N ASP A 229 26.87 2.52 -26.29
CA ASP A 229 27.16 3.76 -27.02
C ASP A 229 27.60 3.41 -28.45
N ASN A 230 27.27 4.26 -29.43
CA ASN A 230 27.63 3.98 -30.81
C ASN A 230 29.15 3.81 -30.98
N VAL A 231 29.56 2.64 -31.49
CA VAL A 231 30.96 2.34 -31.83
C VAL A 231 31.15 2.55 -33.35
N PRO A 232 31.95 3.55 -33.77
CA PRO A 232 32.16 3.86 -35.19
C PRO A 232 32.68 2.66 -36.00
N GLU A 233 32.23 2.50 -37.24
CA GLU A 233 32.57 1.36 -38.10
C GLU A 233 32.15 -0.03 -37.58
N TYR A 234 31.31 -0.14 -36.54
CA TYR A 234 30.81 -1.41 -36.01
C TYR A 234 29.28 -1.48 -36.01
N SER A 235 28.77 -2.70 -36.21
CA SER A 235 27.36 -3.05 -36.02
C SER A 235 27.18 -3.83 -34.73
N THR A 236 26.22 -3.41 -33.90
CA THR A 236 25.97 -3.94 -32.56
C THR A 236 24.77 -4.88 -32.56
N THR A 237 24.93 -6.07 -31.98
CA THR A 237 23.83 -6.99 -31.67
C THR A 237 23.82 -7.28 -30.17
N ILE A 238 22.64 -7.26 -29.57
CA ILE A 238 22.46 -7.52 -28.14
C ILE A 238 21.58 -8.77 -27.99
N ASP A 239 22.08 -9.76 -27.25
CA ASP A 239 21.38 -11.00 -26.93
C ASP A 239 21.30 -11.15 -25.39
N GLY A 240 20.12 -10.88 -24.84
CA GLY A 240 19.93 -10.67 -23.41
C GLY A 240 20.80 -9.52 -22.90
N TYR A 241 21.88 -9.85 -22.20
CA TYR A 241 22.89 -8.90 -21.73
C TYR A 241 24.25 -9.05 -22.44
N ASN A 242 24.39 -9.97 -23.38
CA ASN A 242 25.64 -10.09 -24.13
C ASN A 242 25.60 -9.13 -25.32
N ILE A 243 26.72 -8.44 -25.53
CA ILE A 243 26.87 -7.47 -26.62
C ILE A 243 27.90 -8.03 -27.59
N LYS A 244 27.57 -8.08 -28.86
CA LYS A 244 28.51 -8.45 -29.93
C LYS A 244 28.64 -7.29 -30.90
N ASN A 245 29.87 -6.86 -31.17
CA ASN A 245 30.15 -5.93 -32.26
C ASN A 245 30.83 -6.64 -33.41
N SER A 246 30.33 -6.37 -34.61
CA SER A 246 30.87 -6.89 -35.86
C SER A 246 31.46 -5.74 -36.66
N TYR A 247 32.71 -5.87 -37.10
CA TYR A 247 33.37 -4.81 -37.84
C TYR A 247 32.73 -4.63 -39.22
N THR A 248 32.20 -3.45 -39.49
CA THR A 248 31.46 -3.10 -40.70
C THR A 248 31.89 -1.72 -41.21
N PRO A 249 33.03 -1.63 -41.94
CA PRO A 249 33.57 -0.37 -42.43
C PRO A 249 32.53 0.53 -43.12
N GLY A 250 32.45 1.80 -42.70
CA GLY A 250 31.54 2.79 -43.27
C GLY A 250 30.06 2.56 -42.98
N LYS A 251 29.74 1.63 -42.07
CA LYS A 251 28.40 1.38 -41.56
C LYS A 251 28.36 1.56 -40.04
N THR A 252 27.19 1.92 -39.56
CA THR A 252 26.84 2.12 -38.15
C THR A 252 25.53 1.40 -37.84
N ASN A 253 25.07 1.53 -36.60
CA ASN A 253 23.78 1.06 -36.16
C ASN A 253 23.04 2.18 -35.42
N LEU A 254 21.74 2.04 -35.25
CA LEU A 254 20.93 2.92 -34.43
C LEU A 254 19.98 2.08 -33.60
N SER A 255 19.99 2.27 -32.29
CA SER A 255 19.05 1.61 -31.39
C SER A 255 17.96 2.59 -30.95
N ALA A 256 16.74 2.09 -30.79
CA ALA A 256 15.64 2.82 -30.18
C ALA A 256 15.01 2.00 -29.06
N THR A 257 14.74 2.67 -27.95
CA THR A 257 14.04 2.12 -26.79
C THR A 257 12.78 2.93 -26.55
N LYS A 258 11.66 2.24 -26.39
CA LYS A 258 10.40 2.84 -25.98
C LYS A 258 10.25 2.80 -24.46
N VAL A 259 9.87 3.94 -23.90
CA VAL A 259 9.60 4.12 -22.48
C VAL A 259 8.16 4.59 -22.29
N TRP A 260 7.52 4.01 -21.28
CA TRP A 260 6.18 4.35 -20.83
C TRP A 260 6.27 5.01 -19.46
N ASP A 261 5.92 6.29 -19.41
CA ASP A 261 5.84 7.07 -18.17
C ASP A 261 4.36 7.26 -17.82
N ASP A 262 3.77 6.20 -17.28
CA ASP A 262 2.31 6.07 -17.09
C ASP A 262 1.90 5.41 -15.77
N GLY A 263 2.76 5.53 -14.75
CA GLY A 263 2.52 4.93 -13.43
C GLY A 263 2.40 3.41 -13.50
N ASN A 264 3.28 2.75 -14.27
CA ASN A 264 3.24 1.30 -14.49
C ASN A 264 1.91 0.81 -15.07
N ASN A 265 1.38 1.55 -16.06
CA ASN A 265 0.09 1.27 -16.69
C ASN A 265 -1.08 1.19 -15.70
N GLN A 266 -1.06 2.03 -14.66
CA GLN A 266 -2.10 2.06 -13.61
C GLN A 266 -3.52 2.08 -14.19
N ASP A 267 -3.72 2.92 -15.21
CA ASP A 267 -5.03 3.16 -15.83
C ASP A 267 -5.35 2.15 -16.95
N GLY A 268 -4.43 1.23 -17.27
CA GLY A 268 -4.65 0.17 -18.27
C GLY A 268 -4.75 0.69 -19.71
N LEU A 269 -4.29 1.91 -19.99
CA LEU A 269 -4.40 2.57 -21.30
C LEU A 269 -3.25 2.22 -22.26
N ARG A 270 -2.17 1.62 -21.76
CA ARG A 270 -1.00 1.26 -22.58
C ARG A 270 -1.40 0.25 -23.66
N PRO A 271 -1.12 0.53 -24.96
CA PRO A 271 -1.38 -0.43 -26.02
C PRO A 271 -0.41 -1.61 -25.94
N GLN A 272 -0.79 -2.74 -26.56
CA GLN A 272 0.05 -3.93 -26.63
C GLN A 272 1.29 -3.75 -27.50
N SER A 273 1.20 -2.87 -28.52
CA SER A 273 2.31 -2.53 -29.39
C SER A 273 2.21 -1.12 -29.96
N ILE A 274 3.34 -0.61 -30.45
CA ILE A 274 3.43 0.61 -31.27
C ILE A 274 4.29 0.33 -32.51
N GLN A 275 4.15 1.16 -33.54
CA GLN A 275 5.04 1.13 -34.71
C GLN A 275 5.98 2.32 -34.72
N VAL A 276 7.24 2.07 -35.05
CA VAL A 276 8.30 3.07 -35.19
C VAL A 276 8.96 2.98 -36.57
N GLN A 277 9.32 4.12 -37.15
CA GLN A 277 9.91 4.23 -38.48
C GLN A 277 11.27 4.92 -38.43
N LEU A 278 12.28 4.30 -39.04
CA LEU A 278 13.57 4.91 -39.29
C LEU A 278 13.52 5.84 -40.52
N TYR A 279 14.20 6.98 -40.42
CA TYR A 279 14.44 7.89 -41.52
C TYR A 279 15.93 8.21 -41.66
N ALA A 280 16.40 8.30 -42.90
CA ALA A 280 17.72 8.79 -43.30
C ALA A 280 17.56 10.05 -44.13
N ASN A 281 18.12 11.18 -43.69
CA ASN A 281 17.97 12.48 -44.37
C ASN A 281 16.51 12.79 -44.75
N ASN A 282 15.58 12.49 -43.83
CA ASN A 282 14.12 12.63 -43.98
C ASN A 282 13.44 11.69 -45.00
N GLN A 283 14.12 10.67 -45.51
CA GLN A 283 13.53 9.61 -46.32
C GLN A 283 13.34 8.35 -45.48
N LYS A 284 12.20 7.66 -45.65
CA LYS A 284 11.93 6.40 -44.95
C LYS A 284 12.96 5.34 -45.32
N VAL A 285 13.42 4.61 -44.32
CA VAL A 285 14.36 3.48 -44.47
C VAL A 285 13.66 2.22 -43.99
N GLY A 286 13.46 1.28 -44.91
CA GLY A 286 12.78 0.01 -44.62
C GLY A 286 11.33 0.16 -44.16
N GLU A 287 10.76 -0.95 -43.74
CA GLU A 287 9.43 -1.01 -43.13
C GLU A 287 9.44 -0.50 -41.68
N ALA A 288 8.26 -0.14 -41.17
CA ALA A 288 8.11 0.18 -39.76
C ALA A 288 8.33 -1.07 -38.89
N ILE A 289 8.95 -0.87 -37.73
CA ILE A 289 9.17 -1.93 -36.74
C ILE A 289 8.11 -1.83 -35.65
N GLU A 290 7.57 -2.97 -35.26
CA GLU A 290 6.69 -3.07 -34.09
C GLU A 290 7.52 -3.19 -32.81
N LEU A 291 7.22 -2.36 -31.82
CA LEU A 291 7.73 -2.46 -30.46
C LEU A 291 6.61 -2.96 -29.54
N SER A 292 6.93 -3.94 -28.70
CA SER A 292 6.00 -4.60 -27.79
C SER A 292 6.74 -5.14 -26.57
N GLU A 293 6.01 -5.73 -25.63
CA GLU A 293 6.61 -6.40 -24.47
C GLU A 293 7.55 -7.55 -24.86
N GLU A 294 7.25 -8.26 -25.96
CA GLU A 294 8.02 -9.43 -26.42
C GLU A 294 9.46 -9.08 -26.82
N ASN A 295 9.69 -7.88 -27.34
CA ASN A 295 11.03 -7.37 -27.66
C ASN A 295 11.54 -6.34 -26.65
N HIS A 296 10.95 -6.34 -25.45
CA HIS A 296 11.24 -5.42 -24.37
C HIS A 296 11.21 -3.95 -24.81
N TRP A 297 10.32 -3.63 -25.75
CA TRP A 297 10.14 -2.29 -26.29
C TRP A 297 11.42 -1.72 -26.94
N THR A 298 12.29 -2.58 -27.47
CA THR A 298 13.56 -2.19 -28.09
C THR A 298 13.70 -2.65 -29.54
N THR A 299 14.50 -1.91 -30.32
CA THR A 299 14.94 -2.33 -31.65
C THR A 299 16.30 -1.75 -32.00
N THR A 300 17.03 -2.43 -32.89
CA THR A 300 18.30 -1.95 -33.46
C THR A 300 18.28 -2.11 -34.98
N TRP A 301 18.47 -0.99 -35.68
CA TRP A 301 18.73 -1.00 -37.12
C TRP A 301 20.24 -1.14 -37.36
N ASN A 302 20.63 -2.23 -37.99
CA ASN A 302 22.03 -2.56 -38.28
C ASN A 302 22.44 -2.21 -39.71
N GLY A 303 23.76 -2.04 -39.91
CA GLY A 303 24.34 -1.87 -41.24
C GLY A 303 23.94 -0.59 -41.96
N LEU A 304 23.60 0.46 -41.20
CA LEU A 304 23.22 1.77 -41.71
C LEU A 304 24.45 2.47 -42.30
N ALA A 305 24.35 2.99 -43.53
CA ALA A 305 25.47 3.71 -44.12
C ALA A 305 25.80 4.97 -43.32
N GLU A 306 27.07 5.26 -43.06
CA GLU A 306 27.45 6.50 -42.39
C GLU A 306 27.38 7.70 -43.34
N LYS A 307 27.63 7.46 -44.64
CA LYS A 307 27.70 8.50 -45.66
C LYS A 307 26.95 8.11 -46.93
N ALA A 308 26.29 9.10 -47.54
CA ALA A 308 25.76 9.02 -48.89
C ALA A 308 26.44 10.10 -49.74
N LYS A 309 27.03 9.70 -50.88
CA LYS A 309 27.73 10.62 -51.80
C LYS A 309 28.81 11.49 -51.10
N GLY A 310 29.49 10.91 -50.11
CA GLY A 310 30.54 11.58 -49.33
C GLY A 310 30.05 12.47 -48.19
N GLN A 311 28.74 12.71 -48.04
CA GLN A 311 28.15 13.49 -46.95
C GLN A 311 27.62 12.56 -45.86
N ALA A 312 27.74 12.98 -44.59
CA ALA A 312 27.20 12.23 -43.46
C ALA A 312 25.67 12.11 -43.55
N ILE A 313 25.13 10.95 -43.19
CA ILE A 313 23.68 10.71 -43.13
C ILE A 313 23.18 11.06 -41.72
N THR A 314 22.11 11.84 -41.63
CA THR A 314 21.40 12.07 -40.38
C THR A 314 20.26 11.07 -40.25
N TYR A 315 20.32 10.24 -39.22
CA TYR A 315 19.25 9.31 -38.88
C TYR A 315 18.33 9.89 -37.79
N ARG A 316 17.04 9.56 -37.87
CA ARG A 316 16.04 9.86 -36.86
C ARG A 316 14.95 8.79 -36.87
N VAL A 317 14.26 8.64 -35.75
CA VAL A 317 13.14 7.70 -35.60
C VAL A 317 11.87 8.49 -35.32
N GLU A 318 10.73 8.02 -35.85
CA GLU A 318 9.40 8.53 -35.49
C GLU A 318 8.55 7.40 -34.94
N GLU A 319 7.77 7.69 -33.90
CA GLU A 319 6.63 6.86 -33.51
C GLU A 319 5.45 7.16 -34.46
N LEU A 320 4.93 6.13 -35.12
CA LEU A 320 3.80 6.25 -36.04
C LEU A 320 2.45 6.08 -35.34
N THR A 321 2.40 5.22 -34.32
CA THR A 321 1.17 4.92 -33.58
C THR A 321 0.81 6.09 -32.67
N LYS A 322 -0.33 6.73 -32.92
CA LYS A 322 -0.90 7.72 -31.99
C LYS A 322 -1.60 7.01 -30.85
N VAL A 323 -1.15 7.26 -29.62
CA VAL A 323 -1.69 6.61 -28.43
C VAL A 323 -2.60 7.59 -27.70
N ALA A 324 -3.89 7.25 -27.59
CA ALA A 324 -4.88 8.12 -26.96
C ALA A 324 -4.56 8.31 -25.46
N GLY A 325 -4.63 9.55 -24.97
CA GLY A 325 -4.32 9.87 -23.56
C GLY A 325 -2.84 10.06 -23.25
N TYR A 326 -1.94 9.90 -24.23
CA TYR A 326 -0.50 10.06 -24.06
C TYR A 326 0.07 11.25 -24.83
N ILE A 327 1.16 11.80 -24.30
CA ILE A 327 2.04 12.76 -24.98
C ILE A 327 3.33 12.02 -25.37
N SER A 328 3.70 12.08 -26.64
CA SER A 328 4.90 11.42 -27.18
C SER A 328 6.06 12.40 -27.34
N GLU A 329 7.25 11.96 -26.96
CA GLU A 329 8.51 12.68 -27.14
C GLU A 329 9.59 11.72 -27.66
N VAL A 330 10.37 12.16 -28.66
CA VAL A 330 11.52 11.41 -29.17
C VAL A 330 12.79 12.20 -28.89
N LYS A 331 13.73 11.58 -28.18
CA LYS A 331 15.02 12.17 -27.81
C LYS A 331 16.16 11.28 -28.28
N GLN A 332 17.23 11.90 -28.73
CA GLN A 332 18.50 11.22 -28.95
C GLN A 332 19.38 11.44 -27.72
N THR A 333 19.98 10.37 -27.20
CA THR A 333 20.96 10.46 -26.11
C THR A 333 22.28 11.05 -26.63
N LYS A 334 23.18 11.41 -25.71
CA LYS A 334 24.52 11.91 -26.08
C LYS A 334 25.29 10.89 -26.93
N ASP A 335 24.97 9.63 -26.75
CA ASP A 335 25.72 8.49 -27.28
C ASP A 335 25.09 7.92 -28.57
N GLY A 336 24.06 8.60 -29.07
CA GLY A 336 23.43 8.33 -30.36
C GLY A 336 22.18 7.47 -30.31
N ASN A 337 21.88 6.82 -29.19
CA ASN A 337 20.67 6.00 -29.00
C ASN A 337 19.41 6.85 -28.99
N ILE A 338 18.28 6.29 -29.41
CA ILE A 338 16.97 6.96 -29.41
C ILE A 338 16.13 6.46 -28.23
N ILE A 339 15.55 7.40 -27.48
CA ILE A 339 14.53 7.13 -26.47
C ILE A 339 13.24 7.76 -26.94
N ILE A 340 12.20 6.93 -27.05
CA ILE A 340 10.83 7.37 -27.34
C ILE A 340 10.08 7.29 -26.01
N THR A 341 9.56 8.39 -25.50
CA THR A 341 8.80 8.41 -24.24
C THR A 341 7.35 8.73 -24.53
N ASN A 342 6.42 7.88 -24.11
CA ASN A 342 5.01 8.27 -23.99
C ASN A 342 4.67 8.49 -22.53
N THR A 343 4.23 9.71 -22.22
CA THR A 343 3.84 10.11 -20.87
C THR A 343 2.32 10.20 -20.77
N HIS A 344 1.78 9.59 -19.72
CA HIS A 344 0.39 9.70 -19.30
C HIS A 344 0.37 9.97 -17.79
N VAL A 345 -0.36 11.00 -17.38
CA VAL A 345 -0.54 11.28 -15.95
C VAL A 345 -1.74 10.45 -15.47
N PRO A 346 -1.55 9.45 -14.59
CA PRO A 346 -2.63 8.58 -14.17
C PRO A 346 -3.75 9.37 -13.47
N GLU A 347 -4.99 8.93 -13.67
CA GLU A 347 -6.14 9.54 -13.04
C GLU A 347 -6.11 9.35 -11.52
N THR A 348 -6.53 10.40 -10.82
CA THR A 348 -6.68 10.37 -9.36
C THR A 348 -8.12 10.67 -8.97
N LYS A 349 -8.45 10.26 -7.75
CA LYS A 349 -9.75 10.40 -7.09
C LYS A 349 -9.54 11.02 -5.72
N GLU A 350 -10.59 11.67 -5.24
CA GLU A 350 -10.67 12.19 -3.89
C GLU A 350 -11.81 11.51 -3.14
N VAL A 351 -11.57 11.18 -1.88
CA VAL A 351 -12.59 10.70 -0.96
C VAL A 351 -12.70 11.69 0.19
N SER A 352 -13.87 12.27 0.37
CA SER A 352 -14.16 13.20 1.47
C SER A 352 -15.44 12.82 2.17
N GLY A 353 -15.47 13.03 3.49
CA GLY A 353 -16.59 12.68 4.33
C GLY A 353 -16.74 13.62 5.51
N GLN A 354 -17.90 13.56 6.15
CA GLN A 354 -18.19 14.27 7.39
C GLN A 354 -18.59 13.26 8.48
N LYS A 355 -18.09 13.52 9.69
CA LYS A 355 -18.51 12.87 10.92
C LYS A 355 -19.65 13.66 11.55
N THR A 356 -20.72 12.96 11.91
CA THR A 356 -21.87 13.51 12.67
C THR A 356 -22.06 12.73 13.96
N TRP A 357 -22.43 13.45 15.01
CA TRP A 357 -22.72 12.91 16.33
C TRP A 357 -24.21 13.06 16.64
N GLU A 358 -24.86 11.96 17.02
CA GLU A 358 -26.23 11.93 17.53
C GLU A 358 -26.18 11.56 19.02
N ASP A 359 -25.85 12.56 19.84
CA ASP A 359 -25.55 12.45 21.26
C ASP A 359 -26.07 13.65 22.09
N ASN A 360 -27.10 14.33 21.58
CA ASN A 360 -27.70 15.53 22.18
C ASN A 360 -26.68 16.63 22.52
N GLU A 361 -25.85 17.00 21.55
CA GLU A 361 -24.79 18.01 21.73
C GLU A 361 -23.80 17.65 22.85
N ASN A 362 -23.41 16.37 22.90
CA ASN A 362 -22.52 15.83 23.91
C ASN A 362 -22.99 16.08 25.36
N GLN A 363 -24.31 16.01 25.60
CA GLN A 363 -24.92 16.27 26.91
C GLN A 363 -24.25 15.50 28.06
N ASP A 364 -23.83 14.26 27.79
CA ASP A 364 -23.26 13.34 28.78
C ASP A 364 -21.71 13.35 28.81
N GLY A 365 -21.07 14.20 28.01
CA GLY A 365 -19.61 14.37 27.99
C GLY A 365 -18.83 13.13 27.54
N LYS A 366 -19.47 12.22 26.80
CA LYS A 366 -18.88 10.94 26.34
C LYS A 366 -18.22 11.01 24.98
N ARG A 367 -18.42 12.09 24.22
CA ARG A 367 -17.81 12.24 22.90
C ARG A 367 -16.28 12.29 23.02
N PRO A 368 -15.53 11.44 22.29
CA PRO A 368 -14.08 11.51 22.28
C PRO A 368 -13.62 12.81 21.60
N THR A 369 -12.39 13.21 21.90
CA THR A 369 -11.78 14.41 21.29
C THR A 369 -11.30 14.18 19.85
N THR A 370 -11.02 12.92 19.49
CA THR A 370 -10.62 12.48 18.15
C THR A 370 -11.27 11.15 17.80
N ILE A 371 -11.36 10.85 16.50
CA ILE A 371 -11.66 9.52 15.96
C ILE A 371 -10.60 9.17 14.90
N THR A 372 -10.42 7.89 14.62
CA THR A 372 -9.61 7.42 13.50
C THR A 372 -10.52 6.93 12.38
N VAL A 373 -10.41 7.56 11.21
CA VAL A 373 -11.10 7.14 9.98
C VAL A 373 -10.11 6.40 9.10
N ASN A 374 -10.43 5.17 8.73
CA ASN A 374 -9.64 4.34 7.83
C ASN A 374 -10.20 4.42 6.41
N LEU A 375 -9.32 4.55 5.42
CA LEU A 375 -9.64 4.47 4.00
C LEU A 375 -9.24 3.09 3.47
N LEU A 376 -10.18 2.43 2.79
CA LEU A 376 -9.97 1.14 2.16
C LEU A 376 -10.07 1.29 0.64
N ALA A 377 -9.20 0.61 -0.08
CA ALA A 377 -9.21 0.42 -1.53
C ALA A 377 -9.47 -1.07 -1.83
N ASP A 378 -10.56 -1.38 -2.52
CA ASP A 378 -10.98 -2.77 -2.81
C ASP A 378 -11.07 -3.64 -1.55
N GLY A 379 -11.55 -3.05 -0.45
CA GLY A 379 -11.66 -3.68 0.86
C GLY A 379 -10.35 -3.82 1.62
N GLN A 380 -9.24 -3.29 1.11
CA GLN A 380 -7.92 -3.32 1.75
C GLN A 380 -7.61 -1.96 2.37
N PRO A 381 -7.30 -1.84 3.67
CA PRO A 381 -7.00 -0.54 4.24
C PRO A 381 -5.64 -0.01 3.73
N ILE A 382 -5.62 1.24 3.27
CA ILE A 382 -4.46 1.86 2.62
C ILE A 382 -3.97 3.14 3.30
N GLN A 383 -4.86 3.85 4.00
CA GLN A 383 -4.57 5.10 4.71
C GLN A 383 -5.51 5.23 5.91
N HIS A 384 -5.16 6.07 6.86
CA HIS A 384 -6.07 6.50 7.92
C HIS A 384 -5.87 7.99 8.22
N LYS A 385 -6.81 8.59 8.94
CA LYS A 385 -6.74 9.98 9.37
C LYS A 385 -7.40 10.14 10.73
N GLU A 386 -6.71 10.80 11.65
CA GLU A 386 -7.34 11.30 12.88
C GLU A 386 -8.19 12.54 12.56
N VAL A 387 -9.41 12.57 13.07
CA VAL A 387 -10.39 13.64 12.83
C VAL A 387 -10.90 14.15 14.15
N SER A 388 -10.97 15.47 14.30
CA SER A 388 -11.38 16.13 15.54
C SER A 388 -12.36 17.27 15.30
N GLU A 389 -12.82 17.90 16.38
CA GLU A 389 -13.60 19.13 16.31
C GLU A 389 -12.85 20.28 15.61
N LYS A 390 -11.51 20.32 15.70
CA LYS A 390 -10.69 21.35 15.02
C LYS A 390 -10.79 21.27 13.50
N ASP A 391 -11.16 20.10 12.98
CA ASP A 391 -11.33 19.84 11.55
C ASP A 391 -12.80 20.02 11.12
N ASP A 392 -13.64 20.61 11.97
CA ASP A 392 -15.11 20.63 11.85
C ASP A 392 -15.68 19.22 11.63
N TRP A 393 -15.05 18.20 12.21
CA TRP A 393 -15.40 16.80 12.01
C TRP A 393 -15.43 16.37 10.54
N ARG A 394 -14.60 16.98 9.68
CA ARG A 394 -14.49 16.64 8.25
C ARG A 394 -13.14 16.03 7.92
N TYR A 395 -13.13 15.13 6.96
CA TYR A 395 -11.90 14.53 6.46
C TYR A 395 -11.88 14.44 4.94
N ARG A 396 -10.66 14.30 4.42
CA ARG A 396 -10.36 14.26 3.00
C ARG A 396 -9.09 13.46 2.79
N PHE A 397 -9.16 12.54 1.84
CA PHE A 397 -8.05 11.79 1.28
C PHE A 397 -7.92 12.18 -0.20
N THR A 398 -6.78 12.76 -0.56
CA THR A 398 -6.49 13.30 -1.89
C THR A 398 -5.46 12.46 -2.63
N ASN A 399 -5.37 12.63 -3.95
CA ASN A 399 -4.38 11.96 -4.80
C ASN A 399 -4.45 10.42 -4.71
N LEU A 400 -5.66 9.89 -4.54
CA LEU A 400 -5.88 8.46 -4.52
C LEU A 400 -5.89 7.94 -5.97
N PRO A 401 -5.21 6.84 -6.31
CA PRO A 401 -5.30 6.26 -7.64
C PRO A 401 -6.77 6.00 -8.03
N LYS A 402 -7.20 6.38 -9.22
CA LYS A 402 -8.58 6.06 -9.65
C LYS A 402 -8.68 4.60 -10.10
N TYR A 403 -7.64 4.10 -10.74
CA TYR A 403 -7.57 2.74 -11.25
C TYR A 403 -6.39 1.99 -10.65
N LYS A 404 -6.47 0.66 -10.71
CA LYS A 404 -5.37 -0.27 -10.47
C LYS A 404 -5.44 -1.35 -11.53
N ASP A 405 -4.36 -1.54 -12.28
CA ASP A 405 -4.29 -2.49 -13.39
C ASP A 405 -5.45 -2.33 -14.40
N GLY A 406 -5.86 -1.08 -14.66
CA GLY A 406 -6.98 -0.73 -15.55
C GLY A 406 -8.39 -0.90 -14.98
N GLN A 407 -8.54 -1.33 -13.72
CA GLN A 407 -9.84 -1.48 -13.06
C GLN A 407 -10.08 -0.35 -12.06
N GLU A 408 -11.29 0.24 -12.03
CA GLU A 408 -11.59 1.33 -11.10
C GLU A 408 -11.57 0.80 -9.66
N ILE A 409 -10.82 1.48 -8.78
CA ILE A 409 -10.71 1.13 -7.38
C ILE A 409 -12.00 1.51 -6.66
N ILE A 410 -12.53 0.55 -5.88
CA ILE A 410 -13.66 0.79 -5.00
C ILE A 410 -13.14 1.31 -3.66
N TYR A 411 -13.36 2.60 -3.43
CA TYR A 411 -13.02 3.21 -2.14
C TYR A 411 -14.19 3.12 -1.16
N THR A 412 -13.86 2.77 0.09
CA THR A 412 -14.79 2.79 1.23
C THR A 412 -14.08 3.33 2.47
N VAL A 413 -14.84 3.71 3.49
CA VAL A 413 -14.29 4.15 4.79
C VAL A 413 -14.79 3.27 5.91
N THR A 414 -13.97 3.12 6.95
CA THR A 414 -14.39 2.58 8.25
C THR A 414 -13.94 3.52 9.37
N GLU A 415 -14.52 3.35 10.56
CA GLU A 415 -14.09 4.03 11.77
C GLU A 415 -13.54 2.99 12.74
N ASP A 416 -12.48 3.32 13.45
CA ASP A 416 -12.10 2.55 14.64
C ASP A 416 -13.24 2.57 15.66
N ASN A 417 -13.37 1.50 16.44
CA ASN A 417 -14.49 1.41 17.38
C ASN A 417 -14.48 2.59 18.36
N VAL A 418 -15.61 3.31 18.45
CA VAL A 418 -15.79 4.38 19.42
C VAL A 418 -16.62 3.84 20.60
N PRO A 419 -16.06 3.77 21.82
CA PRO A 419 -16.75 3.23 22.98
C PRO A 419 -18.12 3.87 23.22
N GLU A 420 -19.15 3.06 23.52
CA GLU A 420 -20.53 3.50 23.82
C GLU A 420 -21.31 4.10 22.63
N TYR A 421 -20.72 4.17 21.45
CA TYR A 421 -21.39 4.64 20.24
C TYR A 421 -21.65 3.49 19.27
N SER A 422 -22.70 3.65 18.47
CA SER A 422 -22.95 2.82 17.29
C SER A 422 -22.63 3.60 16.02
N THR A 423 -21.77 3.01 15.18
CA THR A 423 -21.33 3.63 13.93
C THR A 423 -22.23 3.20 12.77
N THR A 424 -22.67 4.16 11.96
CA THR A 424 -23.30 3.94 10.67
C THR A 424 -22.54 4.73 9.61
N ILE A 425 -22.37 4.14 8.42
CA ILE A 425 -21.62 4.73 7.32
C ILE A 425 -22.52 4.78 6.09
N ASP A 426 -22.74 5.99 5.56
CA ASP A 426 -23.51 6.23 4.33
C ASP A 426 -22.59 6.89 3.29
N GLY A 427 -22.19 6.11 2.29
CA GLY A 427 -21.13 6.47 1.35
C GLY A 427 -19.82 6.70 2.09
N TYR A 428 -19.44 7.96 2.26
CA TYR A 428 -18.27 8.38 3.02
C TYR A 428 -18.61 9.21 4.26
N ASN A 429 -19.88 9.37 4.63
CA ASN A 429 -20.24 10.05 5.86
C ASN A 429 -20.36 9.05 7.00
N ILE A 430 -19.83 9.41 8.16
CA ILE A 430 -19.85 8.57 9.35
C ILE A 430 -20.79 9.22 10.36
N LYS A 431 -21.72 8.45 10.92
CA LYS A 431 -22.60 8.90 12.00
C LYS A 431 -22.42 7.98 13.20
N ASN A 432 -22.11 8.57 14.35
CA ASN A 432 -22.16 7.86 15.63
C ASN A 432 -23.39 8.27 16.41
N SER A 433 -24.15 7.27 16.81
CA SER A 433 -25.33 7.44 17.66
C SER A 433 -25.03 6.90 19.05
N TYR A 434 -25.22 7.76 20.05
CA TYR A 434 -25.10 7.40 21.45
C TYR A 434 -26.49 7.01 21.98
N THR A 435 -26.60 5.81 22.54
CA THR A 435 -27.83 5.38 23.22
C THR A 435 -27.45 4.90 24.62
N PRO A 436 -27.71 5.69 25.66
CA PRO A 436 -27.46 5.29 27.04
C PRO A 436 -28.11 3.93 27.34
N GLY A 437 -27.35 3.00 27.94
CA GLY A 437 -27.85 1.70 28.39
C GLY A 437 -28.08 0.64 27.29
N LYS A 438 -27.54 0.80 26.08
CA LYS A 438 -27.53 -0.24 25.04
C LYS A 438 -26.13 -0.52 24.52
N THR A 439 -25.64 -1.74 24.72
CA THR A 439 -24.44 -2.25 24.03
C THR A 439 -24.78 -2.52 22.57
N ASN A 440 -24.23 -1.71 21.66
CA ASN A 440 -24.38 -1.92 20.22
C ASN A 440 -23.10 -2.55 19.65
N ILE A 441 -23.26 -3.70 19.01
CA ILE A 441 -22.21 -4.40 18.28
C ILE A 441 -22.15 -3.82 16.86
N SER A 442 -20.99 -3.30 16.46
CA SER A 442 -20.76 -2.88 15.08
C SER A 442 -20.52 -4.12 14.21
N ILE A 443 -21.37 -4.33 13.21
CA ILE A 443 -21.12 -5.32 12.15
C ILE A 443 -20.46 -4.55 11.01
N PRO A 444 -19.23 -4.89 10.59
CA PRO A 444 -18.63 -4.26 9.41
C PRO A 444 -19.54 -4.54 8.20
N GLY A 445 -20.14 -3.48 7.68
CA GLY A 445 -21.03 -3.55 6.52
C GLY A 445 -20.27 -4.07 5.31
N SER A 446 -20.53 -5.33 4.95
CA SER A 446 -20.28 -5.81 3.60
C SER A 446 -21.35 -5.22 2.69
N HIS A 447 -21.10 -4.02 2.17
CA HIS A 447 -21.86 -3.54 1.03
C HIS A 447 -21.39 -4.30 -0.22
N ILE A 448 -22.05 -5.43 -0.46
CA ILE A 448 -22.22 -5.97 -1.80
C ILE A 448 -23.00 -4.90 -2.56
N THR A 449 -22.39 -4.29 -3.57
CA THR A 449 -23.10 -3.41 -4.50
C THR A 449 -24.24 -4.21 -5.15
N PRO A 450 -25.46 -3.65 -5.27
CA PRO A 450 -26.52 -4.30 -6.03
C PRO A 450 -26.07 -4.44 -7.48
N TRP A 451 -26.14 -5.67 -8.00
CA TRP A 451 -25.91 -5.97 -9.40
C TRP A 451 -26.74 -5.06 -10.32
N LYS A 452 -26.07 -4.57 -11.36
CA LYS A 452 -26.64 -3.85 -12.50
C LYS A 452 -27.83 -4.60 -13.08
N ASN A 453 -28.89 -3.84 -13.34
CA ASN A 453 -30.07 -4.19 -14.12
C ASN A 453 -29.71 -4.99 -15.39
N PHE A 454 -30.17 -6.23 -15.47
CA PHE A 454 -30.46 -6.88 -16.75
C PHE A 454 -31.92 -6.59 -17.13
N PRO A 455 -32.22 -6.32 -18.41
CA PRO A 455 -33.59 -6.09 -18.83
C PRO A 455 -34.41 -7.38 -18.72
N GLU A 456 -35.57 -7.30 -18.06
CA GLU A 456 -36.59 -8.34 -18.11
C GLU A 456 -36.97 -8.60 -19.57
N LYS A 457 -36.57 -9.77 -20.10
CA LYS A 457 -37.27 -10.38 -21.22
C LYS A 457 -38.52 -11.04 -20.65
N THR A 458 -39.67 -10.46 -20.99
CA THR A 458 -40.97 -11.14 -21.00
C THR A 458 -40.90 -12.41 -21.83
N GLU A 459 -41.18 -13.56 -21.22
CA GLU A 459 -41.74 -14.73 -21.91
C GLU A 459 -42.97 -15.20 -21.12
N ARG A 460 -44.14 -15.06 -21.75
CA ARG A 460 -45.34 -15.82 -21.44
C ARG A 460 -45.21 -17.14 -22.18
N GLU A 461 -45.40 -18.27 -21.51
CA GLU A 461 -46.03 -19.45 -22.13
C GLU A 461 -46.88 -20.21 -21.10
N ASN A 462 -48.16 -20.35 -21.46
CA ASN A 462 -49.24 -21.26 -21.07
C ASN A 462 -49.61 -21.49 -19.60
#